data_AF-A0A8X6SFK5-F1
#
_entry.id   AF-A0A8X6SFK5-F1
#
_cell.length_a   1.000
_cell.length_b   1.000
_cell.length_c   1.000
_cell.angle_alpha   90.00
_cell.angle_beta   90.00
_cell.angle_gamma   90.00
#
_symmetry.space_group_name_H-M   'P 1'
#
loop_
_entity.id
_entity.type
_entity.pdbx_description
1 polymer ?
#
loop_
_entity_poly.entity_id
_entity_poly.type
_entity_poly.pdbx_seq_one_letter_code
_entity_poly.pdbx_strand_id
1 'polypeptide(L)'
;MTPNIQFIRTMVENADLAEIKICPTCLTTIDKNRVPPLSVYNGFKYSPLPENLRNSPLDLVTERLTSPRIPFMQIRRLRHILGQFGIYGQVINVPIDVNTMVRS
;
A
#
# COMPACT_ATOMS: atom_id res chain seq x y z
N MET A 1 -9.60 -10.08 -19.29
CA MET A 1 -8.58 -11.15 -19.37
C MET A 1 -8.90 -12.15 -18.29
N THR A 2 -9.16 -13.41 -18.68
CA THR A 2 -9.39 -14.50 -17.73
C THR A 2 -8.04 -15.03 -17.26
N PRO A 3 -7.79 -15.13 -15.94
CA PRO A 3 -6.53 -15.65 -15.43
C PRO A 3 -6.34 -17.12 -15.82
N ASN A 4 -5.08 -17.55 -15.98
CA ASN A 4 -4.75 -18.95 -16.24
C ASN A 4 -5.00 -19.82 -14.99
N ILE A 5 -6.26 -20.21 -14.80
CA ILE A 5 -6.76 -20.97 -13.64
C ILE A 5 -6.05 -22.32 -13.48
N GLN A 6 -5.67 -22.96 -14.59
CA GLN A 6 -5.00 -24.26 -14.56
C GLN A 6 -3.64 -24.17 -13.87
N PHE A 7 -2.89 -23.10 -14.15
CA PHE A 7 -1.60 -22.84 -13.52
C PHE A 7 -1.73 -22.40 -12.05
N ILE A 8 -2.82 -21.71 -11.69
CA ILE A 8 -3.04 -21.31 -10.29
C ILE A 8 -3.29 -22.52 -9.39
N ARG A 9 -4.04 -23.52 -9.87
CA ARG A 9 -4.31 -24.77 -9.14
C ARG A 9 -3.05 -25.57 -8.79
N THR A 10 -1.95 -25.40 -9.52
CA THR A 10 -0.68 -26.09 -9.19
C THR A 10 0.09 -25.39 -8.06
N MET A 11 -0.21 -24.13 -7.75
CA MET A 11 0.48 -23.35 -6.72
C MET A 11 -0.33 -23.17 -5.43
N VAL A 12 -1.66 -23.19 -5.51
CA VAL A 12 -2.54 -22.99 -4.35
C VAL A 12 -3.51 -24.16 -4.26
N GLU A 13 -3.29 -25.03 -3.27
CA GLU A 13 -4.19 -26.14 -2.97
C GLU A 13 -5.50 -25.61 -2.36
N ASN A 14 -6.64 -26.13 -2.82
CA ASN A 14 -7.98 -25.85 -2.27
C ASN A 14 -8.42 -24.37 -2.27
N ALA A 15 -8.03 -23.57 -3.27
CA ALA A 15 -8.57 -22.22 -3.44
C ALA A 15 -9.89 -22.22 -4.22
N ASP A 16 -10.91 -21.59 -3.65
CA ASP A 16 -12.16 -21.30 -4.36
C ASP A 16 -11.91 -20.28 -5.47
N LEU A 17 -12.11 -20.70 -6.72
CA LEU A 17 -11.82 -19.89 -7.91
C LEU A 17 -12.58 -18.57 -7.96
N ALA A 18 -13.73 -18.49 -7.31
CA ALA A 18 -14.56 -17.29 -7.24
C ALA A 18 -13.96 -16.21 -6.31
N GLU A 19 -13.10 -16.60 -5.36
CA GLU A 19 -12.51 -15.68 -4.38
C GLU A 19 -11.09 -15.23 -4.74
N ILE A 20 -10.52 -15.76 -5.82
CA ILE A 20 -9.15 -15.47 -6.21
C ILE A 20 -9.05 -14.05 -6.78
N LYS A 21 -8.44 -13.16 -5.99
CA LYS A 21 -8.08 -11.80 -6.42
C LYS A 21 -6.60 -11.76 -6.79
N ILE A 22 -6.31 -11.37 -8.02
CA ILE A 22 -4.95 -11.32 -8.56
C ILE A 22 -4.60 -9.87 -8.90
N CYS A 23 -3.47 -9.39 -8.41
CA CYS A 23 -2.98 -8.07 -8.80
C CYS A 23 -2.44 -8.09 -10.25
N PRO A 24 -2.39 -6.94 -10.95
CA PRO A 24 -1.91 -6.87 -12.32
C PRO A 24 -0.51 -7.47 -12.53
N THR A 25 0.39 -7.27 -11.55
CA THR A 25 1.76 -7.81 -11.61
C THR A 25 1.77 -9.34 -11.60
N CYS A 26 1.00 -9.96 -10.71
CA CYS A 26 0.88 -11.42 -10.64
C CYS A 26 0.17 -11.99 -11.88
N LEU A 27 -0.82 -11.29 -12.42
CA LEU A 27 -1.51 -11.73 -13.64
C LEU A 27 -0.55 -11.89 -14.82
N THR A 28 0.33 -10.90 -15.06
CA THR A 28 1.30 -10.96 -16.17
C THR A 28 2.33 -12.10 -16.07
N THR A 29 2.59 -12.60 -14.86
CA THR A 29 3.50 -13.73 -14.64
C THR A 29 2.78 -15.06 -14.78
N ILE A 30 1.56 -15.16 -14.24
CA ILE A 30 0.66 -16.31 -14.38
C ILE A 30 0.30 -16.59 -15.84
N ASP A 31 0.01 -15.55 -16.63
CA ASP A 31 -0.28 -15.69 -18.07
C ASP A 31 0.90 -16.26 -18.86
N LYS A 32 2.12 -16.13 -18.33
CA LYS A 32 3.36 -16.69 -18.91
C LYS A 32 3.74 -18.04 -18.29
N ASN A 33 2.82 -18.69 -17.56
CA ASN A 33 3.07 -19.95 -16.83
C ASN A 33 4.27 -19.86 -15.88
N ARG A 34 4.48 -18.71 -15.23
CA ARG A 34 5.56 -18.49 -14.26
C ARG A 34 5.01 -18.13 -12.90
N VAL A 35 5.64 -18.69 -11.86
CA VAL A 35 5.30 -18.40 -10.48
C VAL A 35 5.59 -16.92 -10.20
N PRO A 36 4.63 -16.13 -9.68
CA PRO A 36 4.89 -14.74 -9.33
C PRO A 36 6.04 -14.64 -8.32
N PRO A 37 7.00 -13.71 -8.52
CA PRO A 37 8.20 -13.64 -7.69
C PRO A 37 7.87 -13.40 -6.21
N LEU A 38 6.85 -12.59 -5.93
CA LEU A 38 6.37 -12.26 -4.58
C LEU A 38 5.24 -13.19 -4.09
N SER A 39 5.14 -14.40 -4.63
CA SER A 39 4.12 -15.37 -4.19
C SER A 39 4.49 -16.02 -2.87
N VAL A 40 3.47 -16.38 -2.08
CA VAL A 40 3.63 -17.19 -0.86
C VAL A 40 4.29 -18.53 -1.18
N TYR A 41 4.01 -19.08 -2.37
CA TYR A 41 4.67 -20.28 -2.89
C TYR A 41 6.19 -20.16 -2.94
N ASN A 42 6.72 -18.97 -3.25
CA ASN A 42 8.16 -18.69 -3.24
C ASN A 42 8.72 -18.37 -1.84
N GLY A 43 7.96 -18.62 -0.78
CA GLY A 43 8.35 -18.28 0.59
C GLY A 43 8.16 -16.81 0.96
N PHE A 44 7.47 -16.02 0.12
CA PHE A 44 7.10 -14.67 0.49
C PHE A 44 6.13 -14.71 1.67
N LYS A 45 6.61 -14.27 2.84
CA LYS A 45 5.84 -14.24 4.07
C LYS A 45 6.08 -12.90 4.74
N TYR A 46 5.01 -12.22 5.14
CA TYR A 46 5.13 -11.08 6.03
C TYR A 46 5.69 -11.55 7.37
N SER A 47 6.67 -10.82 7.91
CA SER A 47 7.12 -11.05 9.28
C SER A 47 5.92 -10.99 10.24
N PRO A 48 5.90 -11.82 11.29
CA PRO A 48 4.82 -11.77 12.26
C PRO A 48 4.71 -10.36 12.85
N LEU A 49 3.48 -9.90 13.04
CA LEU A 49 3.23 -8.61 13.69
C LEU A 49 3.87 -8.65 15.09
N PRO A 50 4.78 -7.71 15.41
CA PRO A 50 5.52 -7.74 16.67
C PRO A 50 4.57 -7.49 17.85
N GLU A 51 4.90 -8.08 19.00
CA GLU A 51 3.99 -8.19 20.16
C GLU A 51 3.60 -6.83 20.75
N ASN A 52 4.53 -5.88 20.74
CA ASN A 52 4.29 -4.49 21.14
C ASN A 52 3.21 -3.79 20.30
N LEU A 53 3.11 -4.09 19.00
CA LEU A 53 2.05 -3.55 18.12
C LEU A 53 0.70 -4.25 18.33
N ARG A 54 0.68 -5.47 18.89
CA ARG A 54 -0.59 -6.17 19.21
C ARG A 54 -1.24 -5.60 20.46
N ASN A 55 -0.43 -5.30 21.47
CA ASN A 55 -0.90 -4.83 22.78
C ASN A 55 -1.20 -3.32 22.78
N SER A 56 -0.63 -2.58 21.84
CA SER A 56 -0.88 -1.15 21.64
C SER A 56 -1.11 -0.88 20.14
N PRO A 57 -2.35 -0.99 19.65
CA PRO A 57 -2.64 -0.71 18.25
C PRO A 57 -2.25 0.73 17.92
N LEU A 58 -1.63 0.92 16.77
CA LEU A 58 -1.30 2.25 16.26
C LEU A 58 -2.59 2.98 15.90
N ASP A 59 -2.68 4.24 16.30
CA ASP A 59 -3.68 5.15 15.74
C ASP A 59 -3.39 5.36 14.23
N LEU A 60 -4.41 5.74 13.48
CA LEU A 60 -4.32 5.95 12.03
C LEU A 60 -3.22 6.95 11.66
N VAL A 61 -2.97 7.95 12.51
CA VAL A 61 -1.88 8.91 12.32
C VAL A 61 -0.52 8.24 12.53
N THR A 62 -0.33 7.52 13.63
CA THR A 62 0.95 6.90 13.96
C THR A 62 1.31 5.79 12.98
N GLU A 63 0.34 4.99 12.52
CA GLU A 63 0.53 4.00 11.45
C GLU A 63 1.05 4.64 10.17
N ARG A 64 0.49 5.79 9.76
CA ARG A 64 0.95 6.52 8.58
C ARG A 64 2.36 7.07 8.74
N LEU A 65 2.73 7.53 9.93
CA LEU A 65 4.06 8.06 10.23
C LEU A 65 5.13 6.96 10.29
N THR A 66 4.81 5.79 10.85
CA THR A 66 5.77 4.67 11.00
C THR A 66 5.84 3.77 9.78
N SER A 67 4.84 3.82 8.88
CA SER A 67 4.90 3.07 7.63
C SER A 67 6.17 3.44 6.84
N PRO A 68 6.92 2.48 6.28
CA PRO A 68 8.04 2.76 5.38
C PRO A 68 7.50 3.34 4.06
N ARG A 69 6.99 4.57 4.11
CA ARG A 69 6.69 5.39 2.95
C ARG A 69 7.91 6.25 2.70
N ILE A 70 8.40 6.24 1.47
CA ILE A 70 9.44 7.17 1.05
C ILE A 70 8.79 8.57 1.06
N PRO A 71 9.17 9.47 1.97
CA PRO A 71 8.57 10.79 2.04
C PRO A 71 9.18 11.64 0.92
N PHE A 72 8.76 11.42 -0.32
CA PHE A 72 9.05 12.36 -1.39
C PHE A 72 8.10 13.55 -1.28
N MET A 73 8.19 14.29 -0.18
CA MET A 73 7.71 15.66 -0.16
C MET A 73 8.66 16.47 -1.03
N GLN A 74 8.18 16.92 -2.18
CA GLN A 74 8.95 17.75 -3.09
C GLN A 74 8.48 19.20 -2.98
N ILE A 75 9.40 20.11 -2.76
CA ILE A 75 9.14 21.54 -2.93
C ILE A 75 9.21 21.82 -4.44
N ARG A 76 8.07 22.13 -5.07
CA ARG A 76 7.96 22.41 -6.51
C ARG A 76 7.59 23.87 -6.73
N ARG A 77 8.22 24.53 -7.70
CA ARG A 77 7.82 25.88 -8.11
C ARG A 77 6.42 25.85 -8.72
N LEU A 78 5.52 26.72 -8.24
CA LEU A 78 4.20 26.88 -8.84
C LEU A 78 4.32 27.69 -10.13
N ARG A 79 3.75 27.18 -11.23
CA ARG A 79 3.96 27.74 -12.58
C ARG A 79 3.39 29.15 -12.75
N HIS A 80 2.38 29.53 -11.98
CA HIS A 80 1.58 30.73 -12.21
C HIS A 80 1.81 31.86 -11.20
N ILE A 81 2.65 31.65 -10.18
CA ILE A 81 2.90 32.67 -9.15
C ILE A 81 4.42 32.79 -8.96
N LEU A 82 4.98 33.93 -9.36
CA LEU A 82 6.39 34.24 -9.18
C LEU A 82 6.74 34.21 -7.68
N GLY A 83 7.79 33.46 -7.33
CA GLY A 83 8.31 33.38 -5.96
C GLY A 83 7.60 32.39 -5.04
N GLN A 84 6.55 31.69 -5.49
CA GLN A 84 5.86 30.70 -4.66
C GLN A 84 6.25 29.26 -4.99
N PHE A 85 6.38 28.46 -3.93
CA PHE A 85 6.65 27.03 -3.99
C PHE A 85 5.48 26.27 -3.34
N GLY A 86 5.07 25.17 -3.96
CA GLY A 86 4.08 24.24 -3.44
C GLY A 86 4.74 22.96 -2.95
N ILE A 87 4.17 22.36 -1.92
CA ILE A 87 4.57 21.03 -1.47
C ILE A 87 3.81 20.00 -2.30
N TYR A 88 4.53 19.15 -3.02
CA TYR A 88 3.98 18.03 -3.76
C TYR A 88 4.31 16.73 -3.03
N GLY A 89 3.28 16.06 -2.53
CA GLY A 89 3.42 14.83 -1.76
C GLY A 89 2.07 14.35 -1.22
N GLN A 90 2.09 13.27 -0.45
CA GLN A 90 0.90 12.76 0.20
C GLN A 90 0.43 13.73 1.30
N VAL A 91 -0.84 14.15 1.24
CA VAL A 91 -1.48 14.99 2.27
C VAL A 91 -2.26 14.10 3.23
N ILE A 92 -2.05 14.28 4.54
CA ILE A 92 -2.78 13.59 5.60
C ILE A 92 -3.58 14.66 6.34
N ASN A 93 -4.90 14.66 6.16
CA ASN A 93 -5.79 15.51 6.95
C ASN A 93 -5.98 14.85 8.32
N VAL A 94 -5.50 15.50 9.37
CA VAL A 94 -5.70 15.07 10.76
C VAL A 94 -6.86 15.88 11.33
N PRO A 95 -7.96 15.25 11.78
CA PRO A 95 -9.04 15.96 12.43
C PRO A 95 -8.52 16.57 13.73
N ILE A 96 -8.77 17.87 13.93
CA ILE A 96 -8.43 18.58 15.15
C ILE A 96 -9.74 18.87 15.87
N ASP A 97 -9.90 18.32 17.07
CA ASP A 97 -11.06 18.57 17.94
C ASP A 97 -10.89 19.84 18.79
N VAL A 98 -9.78 20.55 18.60
CA VAL A 98 -9.45 21.76 19.34
C VAL A 98 -9.78 22.99 18.50
N ASN A 99 -10.77 23.75 18.94
CA ASN A 99 -11.22 24.96 18.24
C ASN A 99 -10.32 26.17 18.57
N THR A 100 -9.00 26.05 18.32
CA THR A 100 -8.00 27.11 18.54
C THR A 100 -7.71 27.94 17.30
N MET A 101 -8.47 27.76 16.22
CA MET A 101 -8.27 28.56 15.01
C MET A 101 -8.63 30.03 15.27
N VAL A 102 -7.69 30.93 14.99
CA VAL A 102 -7.94 32.38 15.02
C VAL A 102 -8.98 32.70 13.95
N ARG A 103 -10.12 33.25 14.35
CA ARG A 103 -11.16 33.72 13.42
C ARG A 103 -10.71 35.05 12.83
N SER A 104 -10.59 35.11 11.51
CA SER A 104 -10.38 36.36 10.75
C SER A 104 -11.67 37.13 10.59
#